data_AF-A0A554WUA3-F1
#
_entry.id   AF-A0A554WUA3-F1
#
_cell.length_a   1.000
_cell.length_b   1.000
_cell.length_c   1.000
_cell.angle_alpha   90.00
_cell.angle_beta   90.00
_cell.angle_gamma   90.00
#
_symmetry.space_group_name_H-M   'P 1'
#
loop_
_entity.id
_entity.type
_entity.pdbx_description
1 polymer ?
#
loop_
_entity_poly.entity_id
_entity_poly.type
_entity_poly.pdbx_seq_one_letter_code
_entity_poly.pdbx_strand_id
1 'polypeptide(L)'
;MVAAVFHSPLEASPPPAVRPTPSNAAKPMTASQAQTASAASAQNKPARDFQGFWMAVLPPIMGLAALVLVWHLIASTTGSGIPQPAETWAQAVKVFSDPFYRNGPNDQGIGWNVLSSLKRDCATSFL
;
A
#
# COMPACT_ATOMS: atom_id res chain seq x y z
N MET A 1 -1.84 -40.07 6.97
CA MET A 1 -2.63 -40.29 5.75
C MET A 1 -3.42 -39.03 5.40
N VAL A 2 -2.96 -38.21 4.46
CA VAL A 2 -3.78 -37.41 3.51
C VAL A 2 -2.86 -37.16 2.31
N ALA A 3 -3.33 -37.53 1.12
CA ALA A 3 -2.56 -37.67 -0.10
C ALA A 3 -2.31 -36.34 -0.82
N ALA A 4 -1.20 -36.29 -1.55
CA ALA A 4 -0.87 -35.27 -2.52
C ALA A 4 -1.92 -35.22 -3.65
N VAL A 5 -2.39 -34.02 -3.97
CA VAL A 5 -3.13 -33.74 -5.20
C VAL A 5 -2.11 -33.65 -6.33
N PHE A 6 -2.20 -34.58 -7.27
CA PHE A 6 -1.33 -34.71 -8.42
C PHE A 6 -1.54 -33.54 -9.40
N HIS A 7 -0.44 -32.90 -9.79
CA HIS A 7 -0.35 -32.16 -11.05
C HIS A 7 -0.15 -33.18 -12.18
N SER A 8 -1.08 -33.25 -13.13
CA SER A 8 -0.94 -34.10 -14.32
C SER A 8 0.10 -33.52 -15.29
N PRO A 9 1.07 -34.33 -15.76
CA PRO A 9 2.12 -33.89 -16.67
C PRO A 9 1.57 -33.87 -18.10
N LEU A 10 1.37 -32.68 -18.64
CA LEU A 10 1.37 -32.46 -20.09
C LEU A 10 2.64 -31.70 -20.45
N GLU A 11 3.77 -32.27 -20.04
CA GLU A 11 5.05 -32.05 -20.69
C GLU A 11 5.05 -32.94 -21.94
N ALA A 12 4.66 -32.38 -23.09
CA ALA A 12 4.80 -33.04 -24.39
C ALA A 12 5.71 -32.17 -25.27
N SER A 13 6.83 -32.78 -25.65
CA SER A 13 7.97 -32.27 -26.43
C SER A 13 7.68 -31.51 -27.73
N PRO A 14 8.65 -30.68 -28.19
CA PRO A 14 8.74 -30.11 -29.56
C PRO A 14 9.13 -31.23 -30.58
N PRO A 15 8.97 -31.12 -31.93
CA PRO A 15 9.47 -30.02 -32.79
C PRO A 15 8.55 -29.70 -34.01
N PRO A 16 8.91 -28.77 -34.92
CA PRO A 16 9.66 -29.20 -36.11
C PRO A 16 10.82 -28.27 -36.51
N ALA A 17 11.68 -28.88 -37.32
CA ALA A 17 12.99 -28.44 -37.73
C ALA A 17 13.03 -27.20 -38.65
N VAL A 18 14.17 -26.54 -38.57
CA VAL A 18 14.69 -25.44 -39.38
C VAL A 18 14.97 -25.90 -40.82
N ARG A 19 14.51 -25.16 -41.84
CA ARG A 19 15.41 -24.41 -42.75
C ARG A 19 14.68 -23.56 -43.81
N PRO A 20 15.36 -22.50 -44.30
CA PRO A 20 14.81 -21.42 -45.10
C PRO A 20 14.93 -21.71 -46.59
N THR A 21 14.14 -21.00 -47.40
CA THR A 21 14.58 -20.59 -48.74
C THR A 21 13.99 -19.23 -49.12
N PRO A 22 14.77 -18.40 -49.82
CA PRO A 22 14.51 -16.99 -50.05
C PRO A 22 13.74 -16.75 -51.34
N SER A 23 13.55 -15.47 -51.63
CA SER A 23 13.23 -14.89 -52.95
C SER A 23 11.75 -14.70 -53.23
N ASN A 24 11.29 -13.48 -52.95
CA ASN A 24 10.69 -12.76 -54.05
C ASN A 24 11.10 -11.28 -54.03
N ALA A 25 11.98 -10.99 -54.99
CA ALA A 25 12.09 -9.75 -55.77
C ALA A 25 11.57 -8.45 -55.14
N ALA A 26 12.54 -7.62 -54.78
CA ALA A 26 12.42 -6.17 -54.76
C ALA A 26 11.85 -5.63 -56.08
N LYS A 27 10.96 -4.63 -55.97
CA LYS A 27 10.73 -3.56 -56.95
C LYS A 27 9.93 -2.43 -56.28
N PRO A 28 10.07 -1.18 -56.76
CA PRO A 28 10.91 -0.18 -56.11
C PRO A 28 10.11 0.88 -55.36
N MET A 29 10.86 1.63 -54.56
CA MET A 29 10.57 2.97 -54.04
C MET A 29 9.44 3.72 -54.75
N THR A 30 8.36 3.99 -54.01
CA THR A 30 7.64 5.25 -54.16
C THR A 30 7.62 5.91 -52.79
N ALA A 31 8.49 6.90 -52.64
CA ALA A 31 8.45 7.85 -51.56
C ALA A 31 7.08 8.55 -51.58
N SER A 32 6.24 8.20 -50.61
CA SER A 32 5.18 9.09 -50.12
C SER A 32 5.22 9.05 -48.59
N GLN A 33 6.41 9.35 -48.07
CA GLN A 33 6.58 9.80 -46.69
C GLN A 33 6.69 11.32 -46.75
N ALA A 34 5.62 11.97 -47.20
CA ALA A 34 5.35 13.36 -46.85
C ALA A 34 4.60 13.34 -45.52
N GLN A 35 5.32 12.96 -44.47
CA GLN A 35 4.98 13.33 -43.10
C GLN A 35 5.02 14.86 -43.07
N THR A 36 3.86 15.48 -43.25
CA THR A 36 3.62 16.83 -42.77
C THR A 36 3.79 16.82 -41.26
N ALA A 37 5.01 17.15 -40.84
CA ALA A 37 5.31 17.60 -39.51
C ALA A 37 4.53 18.90 -39.23
N SER A 38 3.31 18.76 -38.72
CA SER A 38 2.54 19.75 -37.97
C SER A 38 1.25 19.04 -37.56
N ALA A 39 0.96 18.73 -36.29
CA ALA A 39 1.26 19.48 -35.10
C ALA A 39 1.88 18.56 -34.05
N ALA A 40 3.01 18.99 -33.49
CA ALA A 40 3.33 18.62 -32.11
C ALA A 40 2.12 19.05 -31.28
N SER A 41 1.34 18.08 -30.80
CA SER A 41 0.35 18.30 -29.78
C SER A 41 1.07 19.02 -28.65
N ALA A 42 0.72 20.29 -28.44
CA ALA A 42 1.20 21.06 -27.31
C ALA A 42 0.86 20.23 -26.07
N GLN A 43 1.89 19.60 -25.51
CA GLN A 43 1.77 18.77 -24.33
C GLN A 43 1.43 19.75 -23.22
N ASN A 44 0.13 19.95 -22.98
CA ASN A 44 -0.38 20.75 -21.89
C ASN A 44 0.26 20.20 -20.63
N LYS A 45 1.20 20.97 -20.07
CA LYS A 45 1.77 20.72 -18.76
C LYS A 45 0.58 20.49 -17.83
N PRO A 46 0.49 19.37 -17.10
CA PRO A 46 -0.61 19.18 -16.18
C PRO A 46 -0.54 20.31 -15.17
N ALA A 47 -1.46 21.28 -15.29
CA ALA A 47 -1.72 22.24 -14.25
C ALA A 47 -1.99 21.40 -13.01
N ARG A 48 -1.22 21.65 -11.96
CA ARG A 48 -1.18 20.81 -10.76
C ARG A 48 -2.60 20.41 -10.36
N ASP A 49 -2.91 19.11 -10.43
CA ASP A 49 -4.23 18.54 -10.17
C ASP A 49 -4.55 18.56 -8.67
N PHE A 50 -4.72 19.77 -8.13
CA PHE A 50 -5.25 19.96 -6.79
C PHE A 50 -6.66 19.37 -6.70
N GLN A 51 -7.44 19.44 -7.78
CA GLN A 51 -8.77 18.83 -7.87
C GLN A 51 -8.72 17.31 -7.64
N GLY A 52 -7.80 16.60 -8.32
CA GLY A 52 -7.61 15.17 -8.15
C GLY A 52 -7.14 14.80 -6.74
N PHE A 53 -6.25 15.60 -6.16
CA PHE A 53 -5.82 15.43 -4.76
C PHE A 53 -6.98 15.59 -3.77
N TRP A 54 -7.81 16.62 -3.92
CA TRP A 54 -8.97 16.84 -3.06
C TRP A 54 -10.01 15.72 -3.21
N MET A 55 -10.29 15.26 -4.43
CA MET A 55 -11.21 14.13 -4.64
C MET A 55 -10.68 12.80 -4.10
N ALA A 56 -9.37 12.63 -3.95
CA ALA A 56 -8.77 11.45 -3.33
C ALA A 56 -8.76 11.53 -1.79
N VAL A 57 -8.62 12.74 -1.22
CA VAL A 57 -8.47 12.95 0.23
C VAL A 57 -9.79 13.21 0.95
N LEU A 58 -10.78 13.85 0.31
CA LEU A 58 -12.09 14.09 0.91
C LEU A 58 -12.80 12.80 1.34
N PRO A 59 -12.91 11.76 0.48
CA PRO A 59 -13.64 10.55 0.84
C PRO A 59 -13.12 9.85 2.11
N PRO A 60 -11.80 9.59 2.27
CA PRO A 60 -11.30 8.93 3.48
C PRO A 60 -11.44 9.80 4.73
N ILE A 61 -11.23 11.12 4.63
CA ILE A 61 -11.41 12.03 5.78
C ILE A 61 -12.86 12.09 6.20
N MET A 62 -13.80 12.15 5.25
CA MET A 62 -15.23 12.19 5.55
C MET A 62 -15.68 10.88 6.22
N GLY A 63 -15.16 9.74 5.77
CA GLY A 63 -15.39 8.44 6.43
C GLY A 63 -14.87 8.41 7.86
N LEU A 64 -13.64 8.88 8.10
CA LEU A 64 -13.07 9.01 9.45
C LEU A 64 -13.87 9.98 10.33
N ALA A 65 -14.29 11.12 9.79
CA ALA A 65 -15.11 12.09 10.50
C ALA A 65 -16.46 11.49 10.90
N ALA A 66 -17.12 10.78 9.98
CA ALA A 66 -18.36 10.07 10.26
C ALA A 66 -18.18 8.99 11.34
N LEU A 67 -17.10 8.22 11.29
CA LEU A 67 -16.74 7.23 12.31
C LEU A 67 -16.60 7.88 13.69
N VAL A 68 -15.81 8.94 13.79
CA VAL A 68 -15.58 9.66 15.06
C VAL A 68 -16.87 10.27 15.58
N LEU A 69 -17.73 10.79 14.70
CA LEU A 69 -19.00 11.39 15.07
C LEU A 69 -19.97 10.34 15.62
N VAL A 70 -20.14 9.21 14.92
CA VAL A 70 -20.97 8.09 15.39
C VAL A 70 -20.44 7.55 16.72
N TRP A 71 -19.12 7.35 16.84
CA TRP A 71 -18.49 6.90 18.08
C TRP A 71 -18.72 7.90 19.22
N HIS A 72 -18.54 9.20 18.97
CA HIS A 72 -18.80 10.24 19.95
C HIS A 72 -20.25 10.22 20.44
N LEU A 73 -21.22 10.08 19.53
CA LEU A 73 -22.64 9.97 19.88
C LEU A 73 -22.90 8.73 20.75
N ILE A 74 -22.40 7.56 20.37
CA ILE A 74 -22.55 6.32 21.14
C ILE A 74 -21.90 6.45 22.52
N ALA A 75 -20.68 6.99 22.61
CA ALA A 75 -19.97 7.19 23.86
C ALA A 75 -20.72 8.17 24.78
N SER A 76 -21.35 9.20 24.21
CA SER A 76 -22.14 10.17 24.97
C SER A 76 -23.44 9.58 25.55
N THR A 77 -24.06 8.63 24.84
CA THR A 77 -25.34 8.03 25.25
C THR A 77 -25.19 6.79 26.11
N THR A 78 -24.07 6.08 26.01
CA THR A 78 -23.88 4.76 26.65
C THR A 78 -23.57 4.86 28.15
N GLY A 79 -23.22 6.04 28.68
CA GLY A 79 -23.02 6.26 30.11
C GLY A 79 -21.89 5.43 30.72
N SER A 80 -20.75 6.06 31.04
CA SER A 80 -19.57 5.49 31.74
C SER A 80 -18.88 4.26 31.13
N GLY A 81 -19.46 3.57 30.15
CA GLY A 81 -18.89 2.31 29.61
C GLY A 81 -17.81 2.48 28.55
N ILE A 82 -17.81 3.58 27.79
CA ILE A 82 -16.83 3.82 26.72
C ILE A 82 -16.34 5.27 26.77
N PRO A 83 -15.02 5.53 26.90
CA PRO A 83 -14.48 6.88 26.94
C PRO A 83 -14.70 7.59 25.60
N GLN A 84 -14.79 8.91 25.65
CA GLN A 84 -14.96 9.71 24.44
C GLN A 84 -13.69 9.65 23.56
N PRO A 85 -13.82 9.85 22.24
CA PRO A 85 -12.65 9.89 21.34
C PRO A 85 -11.59 10.91 21.77
N ALA A 86 -12.01 12.08 22.30
CA ALA A 86 -11.10 13.11 22.78
C ALA A 86 -10.31 12.67 24.03
N GLU A 87 -10.96 12.00 24.98
CA GLU A 87 -10.28 11.46 26.17
C GLU A 87 -9.33 10.33 25.81
N THR A 88 -9.78 9.43 24.94
CA THR A 88 -8.95 8.33 24.43
C THR A 88 -7.69 8.88 23.74
N TRP A 89 -7.83 9.94 22.93
CA TRP A 89 -6.71 10.62 22.31
C TRP A 89 -5.76 11.23 23.35
N ALA A 90 -6.28 11.94 24.35
CA ALA A 90 -5.46 12.55 25.40
C ALA A 90 -4.66 11.49 26.19
N GLN A 91 -5.28 10.35 26.52
CA GLN A 91 -4.59 9.25 27.18
C GLN A 91 -3.54 8.61 26.28
N ALA A 92 -3.85 8.39 24.99
CA ALA A 92 -2.90 7.88 24.03
C ALA A 92 -1.67 8.79 23.94
N VAL A 93 -1.87 10.11 23.76
CA VAL A 93 -0.76 11.09 23.72
C VAL A 93 0.07 11.01 24.99
N LYS A 94 -0.56 10.98 26.17
CA LYS A 94 0.17 10.90 27.44
C LYS A 94 1.07 9.67 27.52
N VAL A 95 0.56 8.50 27.14
CA VAL A 95 1.29 7.24 27.18
C VAL A 95 2.39 7.17 26.12
N PHE A 96 2.15 7.71 24.93
CA PHE A 96 3.14 7.71 23.84
C PHE A 96 4.18 8.84 23.95
N SER A 97 3.92 9.88 24.75
CA SER A 97 4.87 11.00 24.93
C SER A 97 6.07 10.61 25.77
N ASP A 98 5.86 9.79 26.81
CA ASP A 98 6.96 9.25 27.63
C ASP A 98 6.91 7.71 27.62
N PRO A 99 7.32 7.06 26.53
CA PRO A 99 7.18 5.61 26.41
C PRO A 99 8.09 4.83 27.38
N PHE A 100 9.06 5.47 28.04
CA PHE A 100 10.04 4.82 28.91
C PHE A 100 9.96 5.26 30.38
N TYR A 101 8.86 5.89 30.82
CA TYR A 101 8.71 6.34 32.20
C TYR A 101 8.84 5.20 33.23
N ARG A 102 9.19 5.57 34.47
CA ARG A 102 9.35 4.66 35.61
C ARG A 102 8.73 5.31 36.85
N ASN A 103 7.43 5.13 37.05
CA ASN A 103 6.69 5.74 38.18
C ASN A 103 6.62 4.80 39.40
N GLY A 104 6.97 3.52 39.25
CA GLY A 104 7.02 2.57 40.36
C GLY A 104 7.25 1.12 39.89
N PRO A 105 7.16 0.15 40.81
CA PRO A 105 7.39 -1.26 40.48
C PRO A 105 6.44 -1.80 39.41
N ASN A 106 5.16 -1.40 39.44
CA ASN A 106 4.10 -1.91 38.56
C ASN A 106 3.63 -0.90 37.50
N ASP A 107 4.19 0.31 37.47
CA ASP A 107 3.81 1.38 36.55
C ASP A 107 5.05 1.83 35.76
N GLN A 108 5.28 1.14 34.64
CA GLN A 108 6.43 1.34 33.76
C GLN A 108 5.94 1.57 32.33
N GLY A 109 6.60 2.47 31.62
CA GLY A 109 6.30 2.76 30.23
C GLY A 109 6.40 1.52 29.32
N ILE A 110 5.51 1.46 28.33
CA ILE A 110 5.36 0.33 27.41
C ILE A 110 6.63 0.09 26.55
N GLY A 111 7.45 1.13 26.36
CA GLY A 111 8.64 1.10 25.53
C GLY A 111 9.68 0.07 26.00
N TRP A 112 9.75 -0.21 27.31
CA TRP A 112 10.67 -1.22 27.86
C TRP A 112 10.34 -2.62 27.36
N ASN A 113 9.06 -2.96 27.21
CA ASN A 113 8.62 -4.26 26.69
C ASN A 113 8.92 -4.40 25.20
N VAL A 114 8.68 -3.34 24.43
CA VAL A 114 8.97 -3.30 22.99
C VAL A 114 10.47 -3.45 22.75
N LEU A 115 11.29 -2.68 23.48
CA LEU A 115 12.75 -2.77 23.39
C LEU A 115 13.27 -4.16 23.81
N SER A 116 12.71 -4.76 24.86
CA SER A 116 13.10 -6.12 25.27
C SER A 116 12.75 -7.18 24.22
N SER A 117 11.65 -7.01 23.48
CA SER A 117 11.24 -7.93 22.42
C SER A 117 12.19 -7.81 21.23
N LEU A 118 12.48 -6.57 20.80
CA LEU A 118 13.46 -6.28 19.76
C LEU A 118 14.85 -6.80 20.13
N LYS A 119 15.30 -6.59 21.37
CA LYS A 119 16.58 -7.07 21.86
C LYS A 119 16.66 -8.59 21.86
N ARG A 120 15.60 -9.28 22.29
CA ARG A 120 15.57 -10.75 22.33
C ARG A 120 15.65 -11.33 20.93
N ASP A 121 14.84 -10.85 19.99
CA ASP A 121 14.78 -11.42 18.65
C ASP A 121 16.05 -11.06 17.84
N CYS A 122 16.57 -9.84 17.99
CA CYS A 122 17.84 -9.44 17.39
C CYS A 122 19.04 -10.21 17.96
N ALA A 123 19.09 -10.46 19.27
CA ALA A 123 20.17 -11.21 19.89
C ALA A 123 20.10 -12.72 19.62
N THR A 124 18.89 -13.27 19.51
CA THR A 124 18.69 -14.71 19.26
C THR A 124 18.91 -15.05 17.79
N SER A 125 18.68 -14.12 16.86
CA SER A 125 18.94 -14.33 15.43
C SER A 125 20.43 -14.24 15.04
N PHE A 126 21.33 -13.92 15.99
CA PHE A 126 22.77 -13.72 15.75
C PHE A 126 23.65 -14.85 16.32
N LEU A 127 23.05 -15.90 16.90
CA LEU A 127 23.70 -17.12 17.39
C LEU A 127 23.27 -18.32 16.54
#